data_AF-A0A955L333-F1
#
_entry.id   AF-A0A955L333-F1
#
_cell.length_a   1.000
_cell.length_b   1.000
_cell.length_c   1.000
_cell.angle_alpha   90.00
_cell.angle_beta   90.00
_cell.angle_gamma   90.00
#
_symmetry.space_group_name_H-M   'P 1'
#
loop_
_entity.id
_entity.type
_entity.pdbx_description
1 polymer ?
#
loop_
_entity_poly.entity_id
_entity_poly.type
_entity_poly.pdbx_seq_one_letter_code
_entity_poly.pdbx_strand_id
1 'polypeptide(L)'
;MKLIHKKRILALVLPLVMLGIGTIALGVKASLDPKIELPGVAVNQVEYYIDESSLSESLKSGLSEYLLNSDEMGKAGQYYVTSARIEGPWGLVSVSYDLNSSDGLTTYDELIITNEVEKNDWEFANTQTDGFDKMLSAAPEEFVTKEAKSYLMTAQNDTEGEGTKVVELRFPWDKGVEWQWWDRNGNPVWHDCRSINGTYVCAIDMGRQYYPAGTDLRAISSADGTISNVCQGASTVAVEVTHSVNGVNKTFGYYHIDKSTVDLSKISIGRSVTAGQLLGTIYSGSFNDGRCGNASQSSSSAHLHYMLPSAGVSVDDWYFKPYGSCVSNSSNGKKCAGDMFTSTNSVDGCFPPVSGTWTITGECTVSNSVSAPGSIIVKPSGSLTVKSSGKIDMNLNAYKLSVENGGRVQIENNAKIY
;
A
#
# COMPACT_ATOMS: atom_id res chain seq x y z
N MET A 1 -55.42 -0.40 34.84
CA MET A 1 -54.13 -1.06 34.57
C MET A 1 -53.01 -0.05 34.74
N LYS A 2 -52.20 -0.16 35.80
CA LYS A 2 -51.05 0.70 36.09
C LYS A 2 -49.78 -0.10 35.83
N LEU A 3 -48.94 0.35 34.89
CA LEU A 3 -47.60 -0.20 34.65
C LEU A 3 -46.56 0.60 35.44
N ILE A 4 -45.67 -0.14 36.09
CA ILE A 4 -44.57 0.30 36.94
C ILE A 4 -43.34 0.55 36.06
N HIS A 5 -42.69 1.71 36.20
CA HIS A 5 -41.35 1.98 35.67
C HIS A 5 -40.30 1.74 36.76
N LYS A 6 -39.34 0.85 36.49
CA LYS A 6 -38.14 0.63 37.32
C LYS A 6 -37.02 1.56 36.85
N LYS A 7 -36.55 2.46 37.72
CA LYS A 7 -35.23 3.12 37.62
C LYS A 7 -34.19 2.25 38.33
N ARG A 8 -33.03 2.03 37.70
CA ARG A 8 -31.82 1.50 38.35
C ARG A 8 -30.75 2.58 38.38
N ILE A 9 -30.15 2.74 39.56
CA ILE A 9 -28.99 3.55 39.92
C ILE A 9 -27.81 2.58 40.02
N LEU A 10 -26.63 2.94 39.50
CA LEU A 10 -25.32 2.37 39.87
C LEU A 10 -24.27 3.45 39.50
N ALA A 11 -23.79 4.23 40.47
CA ALA A 11 -22.62 4.00 41.35
C ALA A 11 -21.30 4.41 40.67
N LEU A 12 -20.87 5.61 41.05
CA LEU A 12 -19.57 6.24 40.81
C LEU A 12 -18.56 5.68 41.83
N VAL A 13 -17.34 5.35 41.41
CA VAL A 13 -16.22 5.11 42.32
C VAL A 13 -15.03 5.96 41.87
N LEU A 14 -14.69 6.95 42.69
CA LEU A 14 -13.37 7.59 42.75
C LEU A 14 -12.53 6.85 43.82
N PRO A 15 -11.20 7.00 43.79
CA PRO A 15 -10.62 7.70 44.93
C PRO A 15 -9.55 8.74 44.56
N LEU A 16 -9.51 9.77 45.40
CA LEU A 16 -8.49 10.81 45.53
C LEU A 16 -7.88 10.68 46.95
N VAL A 17 -6.81 11.44 47.22
CA VAL A 17 -6.14 11.76 48.53
C VAL A 17 -4.83 10.98 48.76
N MET A 18 -3.69 11.53 49.18
CA MET A 18 -3.09 12.89 49.27
C MET A 18 -1.61 12.72 49.72
N LEU A 19 -0.77 13.71 49.34
CA LEU A 19 0.38 14.34 50.04
C LEU A 19 1.42 13.55 50.88
N GLY A 20 2.70 13.87 50.63
CA GLY A 20 3.80 13.78 51.59
C GLY A 20 5.11 14.37 51.07
N ILE A 21 5.50 15.54 51.58
CA ILE A 21 6.78 16.23 51.36
C ILE A 21 7.86 15.56 52.21
N GLY A 22 9.08 15.39 51.67
CA GLY A 22 10.25 14.96 52.44
C GLY A 22 11.56 15.22 51.69
N THR A 23 12.19 16.36 51.97
CA THR A 23 13.55 16.69 51.55
C THR A 23 14.55 15.98 52.46
N ILE A 24 15.41 15.11 51.91
CA ILE A 24 16.67 14.69 52.57
C ILE A 24 17.77 14.75 51.50
N ALA A 25 18.74 15.63 51.72
CA ALA A 25 20.00 15.65 51.01
C ALA A 25 21.00 14.76 51.76
N LEU A 26 21.52 13.72 51.10
CA LEU A 26 22.82 13.10 51.39
C LEU A 26 23.34 12.50 50.09
N GLY A 27 24.53 12.94 49.67
CA GLY A 27 25.14 12.54 48.40
C GLY A 27 25.78 11.16 48.46
N VAL A 28 25.68 10.43 47.33
CA VAL A 28 26.61 9.37 46.92
C VAL A 28 26.71 9.41 45.39
N LYS A 29 27.93 9.56 44.86
CA LYS A 29 28.28 9.31 43.46
C LYS A 29 28.27 7.80 43.21
N ALA A 30 27.50 7.32 42.23
CA ALA A 30 27.87 6.27 41.28
C ALA A 30 26.70 5.95 40.32
N SER A 31 27.03 5.92 39.02
CA SER A 31 26.53 5.06 37.93
C SER A 31 25.22 4.28 38.12
N LEU A 32 24.27 4.44 37.17
CA LEU A 32 23.67 3.35 36.36
C LEU A 32 22.59 3.90 35.39
N ASP A 33 22.64 3.39 34.16
CA ASP A 33 21.66 3.30 33.06
C ASP A 33 20.28 3.97 33.16
N PRO A 34 19.82 4.67 32.09
CA PRO A 34 18.41 4.78 31.81
C PRO A 34 17.94 3.58 30.96
N LYS A 35 17.19 2.67 31.60
CA LYS A 35 16.27 1.77 30.89
C LYS A 35 15.28 2.62 30.09
N ILE A 36 15.20 2.40 28.78
CA ILE A 36 14.19 3.01 27.92
C ILE A 36 12.86 2.28 28.14
N GLU A 37 11.91 2.97 28.76
CA GLU A 37 10.49 2.74 28.53
C GLU A 37 10.07 3.61 27.34
N LEU A 38 9.33 3.03 26.38
CA LEU A 38 8.76 3.78 25.26
C LEU A 38 7.33 4.23 25.58
N PRO A 39 7.08 5.52 25.86
CA PRO A 39 5.78 6.13 25.60
C PRO A 39 5.89 7.13 24.44
N GLY A 40 4.86 7.13 23.59
CA GLY A 40 4.80 7.93 22.37
C GLY A 40 5.11 9.42 22.57
N VAL A 41 6.03 9.92 21.75
CA VAL A 41 6.28 11.35 21.55
C VAL A 41 6.63 11.57 20.08
N ALA A 42 6.12 12.68 19.54
CA ALA A 42 6.35 13.17 18.19
C ALA A 42 7.86 13.21 17.83
N VAL A 43 8.19 12.67 16.66
CA VAL A 43 9.53 12.72 16.08
C VAL A 43 9.77 14.12 15.54
N ASN A 44 10.44 14.97 16.33
CA ASN A 44 11.25 16.03 15.75
C ASN A 44 12.51 15.35 15.19
N GLN A 45 12.82 15.55 13.92
CA GLN A 45 14.08 15.11 13.31
C GLN A 45 15.24 15.73 14.10
N VAL A 46 15.90 14.89 14.90
CA VAL A 46 17.24 15.17 15.43
C VAL A 46 18.17 14.42 14.50
N GLU A 47 18.91 15.15 13.67
CA GLU A 47 20.05 14.60 12.94
C GLU A 47 21.12 14.22 13.96
N TYR A 48 21.17 12.94 14.33
CA TYR A 48 22.32 12.40 15.04
C TYR A 48 23.37 12.09 13.99
N TYR A 49 24.31 13.01 13.77
CA TYR A 49 25.60 12.61 13.21
C TYR A 49 26.25 11.70 14.25
N ILE A 50 26.34 10.41 13.96
CA ILE A 50 27.27 9.58 14.71
C ILE A 50 28.65 10.10 14.40
N ASP A 51 29.35 10.49 15.46
CA ASP A 51 30.78 10.72 15.38
C ASP A 51 31.41 9.38 15.02
N GLU A 52 31.81 9.21 13.76
CA GLU A 52 32.50 8.01 13.27
C GLU A 52 33.71 7.65 14.16
N SER A 53 34.23 8.58 14.96
CA SER A 53 35.27 8.29 15.97
C SER A 53 34.88 7.19 16.96
N SER A 54 33.59 6.89 17.16
CA SER A 54 33.13 5.82 18.05
C SER A 54 33.20 4.42 17.43
N LEU A 55 33.36 4.30 16.11
CA LEU A 55 33.51 3.01 15.43
C LEU A 55 34.99 2.61 15.40
N SER A 56 35.29 1.35 15.64
CA SER A 56 36.65 0.85 15.46
C SER A 56 37.06 0.95 13.99
N GLU A 57 38.35 1.20 13.74
CA GLU A 57 38.88 1.26 12.37
C GLU A 57 38.67 -0.05 11.60
N SER A 58 38.69 -1.20 12.29
CA SER A 58 38.37 -2.50 11.69
C SER A 58 36.92 -2.59 11.23
N LEU A 59 35.97 -2.13 12.06
CA LEU A 59 34.55 -2.10 11.69
C LEU A 59 34.30 -1.15 10.51
N LYS A 60 34.90 0.04 10.51
CA LYS A 60 34.78 0.99 9.39
C LYS A 60 35.30 0.39 8.08
N SER A 61 36.49 -0.22 8.13
CA SER A 61 37.10 -0.83 6.97
C SER A 61 36.25 -1.98 6.43
N GLY A 62 35.81 -2.88 7.30
CA GLY A 62 34.95 -4.00 6.92
C GLY A 62 33.61 -3.55 6.37
N LEU A 63 32.98 -2.55 6.99
CA LEU A 63 31.71 -1.98 6.53
C LEU A 63 31.90 -1.36 5.14
N SER A 64 32.95 -0.57 4.94
CA SER A 64 33.24 0.01 3.63
C SER A 64 33.45 -1.05 2.56
N GLU A 65 34.19 -2.12 2.87
CA GLU A 65 34.42 -3.21 1.93
C GLU A 65 33.12 -3.95 1.60
N TYR A 66 32.30 -4.26 2.60
CA TYR A 66 30.99 -4.87 2.42
C TYR A 66 30.07 -4.03 1.53
N LEU A 67 29.97 -2.72 1.80
CA LEU A 67 29.13 -1.80 1.04
C LEU A 67 29.59 -1.65 -0.41
N LEU A 68 30.91 -1.60 -0.65
CA LEU A 68 31.48 -1.53 -2.00
C LEU A 68 31.26 -2.82 -2.81
N ASN A 69 31.21 -3.97 -2.14
CA ASN A 69 31.02 -5.27 -2.77
C ASN A 69 29.55 -5.71 -2.88
N SER A 70 28.62 -4.95 -2.28
CA SER A 70 27.17 -5.20 -2.42
C SER A 70 26.69 -4.78 -3.82
N ASP A 71 25.95 -5.66 -4.51
CA ASP A 71 25.45 -5.42 -5.87
C ASP A 71 24.52 -4.19 -6.00
N GLU A 72 23.86 -3.81 -4.90
CA GLU A 72 22.99 -2.63 -4.83
C GLU A 72 23.75 -1.39 -4.35
N MET A 73 24.59 -1.51 -3.31
CA MET A 73 25.25 -0.37 -2.66
C MET A 73 26.59 0.01 -3.32
N GLY A 74 27.27 -0.90 -4.00
CA GLY A 74 28.49 -0.62 -4.75
C GLY A 74 28.26 0.30 -5.97
N LYS A 75 26.99 0.50 -6.35
CA LYS A 75 26.58 1.50 -7.34
C LYS A 75 26.37 2.89 -6.74
N ALA A 76 26.22 2.98 -5.42
CA ALA A 76 26.12 4.25 -4.72
C ALA A 76 27.48 4.94 -4.74
N GLY A 77 27.50 6.21 -5.11
CA GLY A 77 28.73 7.00 -5.12
C GLY A 77 29.21 7.34 -3.72
N GLN A 78 28.29 7.42 -2.76
CA GLN A 78 28.52 7.80 -1.37
C GLN A 78 27.49 7.11 -0.45
N TYR A 79 27.93 6.75 0.74
CA TYR A 79 27.10 6.26 1.84
C TYR A 79 27.49 6.98 3.13
N TYR A 80 26.58 7.01 4.09
CA TYR A 80 26.71 7.68 5.38
C TYR A 80 26.15 6.78 6.47
N VAL A 81 26.87 6.60 7.57
CA VAL A 81 26.33 5.92 8.76
C VAL A 81 25.43 6.91 9.50
N THR A 82 24.13 6.64 9.56
CA THR A 82 23.15 7.51 10.23
C THR A 82 22.93 7.10 11.69
N SER A 83 23.04 5.81 11.99
CA SER A 83 23.11 5.35 13.37
C SER A 83 23.89 4.05 13.50
N ALA A 84 24.36 3.74 14.71
CA ALA A 84 25.21 2.60 15.02
C ALA A 84 25.11 2.33 16.51
N ARG A 85 24.84 1.08 16.88
CA ARG A 85 24.89 0.58 18.25
C ARG A 85 25.85 -0.60 18.27
N ILE A 86 26.94 -0.49 19.02
CA ILE A 86 27.97 -1.52 19.14
C ILE A 86 28.06 -1.97 20.60
N GLU A 87 27.85 -3.26 20.86
CA GLU A 87 27.94 -3.86 22.20
C GLU A 87 28.66 -5.21 22.14
N GLY A 88 29.87 -5.25 22.69
CA GLY A 88 30.72 -6.43 22.56
C GLY A 88 31.03 -6.73 21.09
N PRO A 89 30.87 -7.98 20.64
CA PRO A 89 31.14 -8.34 19.24
C PRO A 89 30.00 -7.94 18.30
N TRP A 90 28.87 -7.44 18.79
CA TRP A 90 27.70 -7.16 17.95
C TRP A 90 27.57 -5.69 17.58
N GLY A 91 27.16 -5.44 16.35
CA GLY A 91 26.82 -4.12 15.86
C GLY A 91 25.50 -4.10 15.10
N LEU A 92 24.80 -2.98 15.19
CA LEU A 92 23.61 -2.70 14.39
C LEU A 92 23.79 -1.29 13.83
N VAL A 93 23.97 -1.21 12.52
CA VAL A 93 24.38 0.01 11.82
C VAL A 93 23.30 0.37 10.81
N SER A 94 22.73 1.56 10.94
CA SER A 94 21.90 2.16 9.91
C SER A 94 22.78 2.95 8.95
N VAL A 95 22.69 2.63 7.67
CA VAL A 95 23.44 3.30 6.60
C VAL A 95 22.44 3.95 5.68
N SER A 96 22.72 5.19 5.29
CA SER A 96 21.99 5.91 4.27
C SER A 96 22.89 6.10 3.06
N TYR A 97 22.41 5.88 1.85
CA TYR A 97 23.23 6.03 0.65
C TYR A 97 22.47 6.69 -0.49
N ASP A 98 23.22 7.47 -1.27
CA ASP A 98 22.69 8.20 -2.42
C ASP A 98 22.98 7.41 -3.69
N LEU A 99 21.92 6.96 -4.35
CA LEU A 99 22.05 6.51 -5.73
C LEU A 99 21.95 7.74 -6.63
N ASN A 100 23.04 8.04 -7.33
CA ASN A 100 23.02 8.97 -8.44
C ASN A 100 22.20 8.35 -9.57
N SER A 101 20.89 8.54 -9.52
CA SER A 101 20.00 8.25 -10.63
C SER A 101 19.99 9.46 -11.57
N SER A 102 19.72 9.23 -12.86
CA SER A 102 19.52 10.32 -13.82
C SER A 102 18.37 11.26 -13.45
N ASP A 103 17.52 10.86 -12.51
CA ASP A 103 16.23 11.49 -12.21
C ASP A 103 16.23 12.25 -10.88
N GLY A 104 17.37 12.28 -10.17
CA GLY A 104 17.56 12.98 -8.91
C GLY A 104 18.31 12.16 -7.86
N LEU A 105 18.68 12.81 -6.75
CA LEU A 105 19.22 12.15 -5.57
C LEU A 105 18.08 11.39 -4.87
N THR A 106 18.15 10.07 -4.88
CA THR A 106 17.30 9.22 -4.04
C THR A 106 18.16 8.64 -2.94
N THR A 107 17.80 8.96 -1.70
CA THR A 107 18.46 8.47 -0.50
C THR A 107 17.73 7.22 -0.02
N TYR A 108 18.49 6.15 0.23
CA TYR A 108 17.99 4.87 0.74
C TYR A 108 18.57 4.61 2.11
N ASP A 109 17.74 4.13 3.03
CA ASP A 109 18.18 3.69 4.34
C ASP A 109 18.17 2.16 4.41
N GLU A 110 19.30 1.59 4.81
CA GLU A 110 19.46 0.17 5.10
C GLU A 110 19.90 -0.03 6.55
N LEU A 111 19.44 -1.12 7.15
CA LEU A 111 19.91 -1.58 8.45
C LEU A 111 20.81 -2.79 8.25
N ILE A 112 21.99 -2.74 8.83
CA ILE A 112 23.04 -3.75 8.72
C ILE A 112 23.30 -4.31 10.11
N ILE A 113 23.23 -5.62 10.25
CA ILE A 113 23.72 -6.29 11.45
C ILE A 113 25.16 -6.74 11.23
N THR A 114 26.00 -6.52 12.23
CA THR A 114 27.42 -6.85 12.20
C THR A 114 27.79 -7.72 13.38
N ASN A 115 28.75 -8.63 13.18
CA ASN A 115 29.26 -9.49 14.24
C ASN A 115 30.78 -9.69 14.08
N GLU A 116 31.54 -9.39 15.13
CA GLU A 116 32.98 -9.64 15.21
C GLU A 116 33.22 -11.13 15.48
N VAL A 117 33.49 -11.90 14.42
CA VAL A 117 33.69 -13.36 14.49
C VAL A 117 35.07 -13.73 15.02
N GLU A 118 36.07 -12.92 14.66
CA GLU A 118 37.41 -12.96 15.22
C GLU A 118 37.86 -11.52 15.50
N LYS A 119 38.89 -11.34 16.33
CA LYS A 119 39.35 -9.99 16.69
C LYS A 119 39.70 -9.19 15.42
N ASN A 120 38.98 -8.10 15.19
CA ASN A 120 39.01 -7.22 14.03
C ASN A 120 38.48 -7.81 12.71
N ASP A 121 37.82 -8.96 12.74
CA ASP A 121 37.16 -9.57 11.58
C ASP A 121 35.65 -9.55 11.78
N TRP A 122 34.96 -8.83 10.90
CA TRP A 122 33.54 -8.53 11.02
C TRP A 122 32.75 -9.18 9.89
N GLU A 123 31.70 -9.90 10.26
CA GLU A 123 30.64 -10.29 9.33
C GLU A 123 29.60 -9.16 9.24
N PHE A 124 29.01 -9.00 8.05
CA PHE A 124 28.00 -8.00 7.75
C PHE A 124 26.86 -8.66 7.00
N ALA A 125 25.63 -8.30 7.35
CA ALA A 125 24.47 -8.61 6.55
C ALA A 125 23.50 -7.43 6.59
N ASN A 126 22.95 -7.06 5.44
CA ASN A 126 21.93 -6.03 5.34
C ASN A 126 20.52 -6.63 5.43
N THR A 127 19.57 -5.80 5.81
CA THR A 127 18.16 -6.20 5.83
C THR A 127 17.73 -6.79 4.49
N GLN A 128 16.87 -7.82 4.52
CA GLN A 128 16.37 -8.57 3.34
C GLN A 128 17.32 -9.67 2.80
N THR A 129 18.26 -10.15 3.62
CA THR A 129 19.10 -11.30 3.27
C THR A 129 18.97 -12.41 4.31
N ASP A 130 19.09 -13.67 3.88
CA ASP A 130 19.15 -14.84 4.78
C ASP A 130 20.29 -14.69 5.81
N GLY A 131 21.37 -14.01 5.42
CA GLY A 131 22.48 -13.66 6.31
C GLY A 131 22.03 -12.80 7.48
N PHE A 132 21.18 -11.81 7.24
CA PHE A 132 20.67 -10.93 8.27
C PHE A 132 19.76 -11.68 9.23
N ASP A 133 18.83 -12.50 8.74
CA ASP A 133 17.95 -13.30 9.60
C ASP A 133 18.73 -14.29 10.47
N LYS A 134 19.76 -14.92 9.90
CA LYS A 134 20.67 -15.80 10.63
C LYS A 134 21.44 -15.04 11.72
N MET A 135 22.03 -13.90 11.38
CA MET A 135 22.77 -13.08 12.34
C MET A 135 21.86 -12.49 13.42
N LEU A 136 20.68 -12.00 13.05
CA LEU A 136 19.68 -11.45 13.96
C LEU A 136 19.14 -12.51 14.93
N SER A 137 18.95 -13.74 14.44
CA SER A 137 18.59 -14.88 15.30
C SER A 137 19.69 -15.16 16.32
N ALA A 138 20.96 -15.16 15.88
CA ALA A 138 22.13 -15.47 16.70
C ALA A 138 22.53 -14.36 17.68
N ALA A 139 22.15 -13.11 17.39
CA ALA A 139 22.43 -11.97 18.27
C ALA A 139 21.90 -12.22 19.70
N PRO A 140 22.62 -11.85 20.76
CA PRO A 140 22.14 -12.00 22.13
C PRO A 140 20.88 -11.16 22.39
N GLU A 141 20.00 -11.61 23.29
CA GLU A 141 18.76 -10.88 23.62
C GLU A 141 19.03 -9.56 24.36
N GLU A 142 20.15 -9.45 25.07
CA GLU A 142 20.65 -8.20 25.65
C GLU A 142 21.02 -7.16 24.59
N PHE A 143 21.45 -7.62 23.39
CA PHE A 143 21.75 -6.75 22.27
C PHE A 143 20.48 -6.42 21.47
N VAL A 144 19.76 -7.42 20.97
CA VAL A 144 18.46 -7.24 20.30
C VAL A 144 17.41 -8.08 21.01
N THR A 145 16.45 -7.41 21.66
CA THR A 145 15.41 -8.10 22.43
C THR A 145 14.59 -9.04 21.54
N LYS A 146 13.99 -10.07 22.15
CA LYS A 146 13.13 -11.01 21.42
C LYS A 146 12.01 -10.31 20.65
N GLU A 147 11.40 -9.28 21.23
CA GLU A 147 10.35 -8.47 20.57
C GLU A 147 10.91 -7.70 19.37
N ALA A 148 12.09 -7.09 19.50
CA ALA A 148 12.74 -6.37 18.42
C ALA A 148 13.18 -7.30 17.29
N LYS A 149 13.73 -8.49 17.62
CA LYS A 149 14.04 -9.53 16.62
C LYS A 149 12.79 -9.96 15.88
N SER A 150 11.69 -10.24 16.60
CA SER A 150 10.42 -10.59 15.97
C SER A 150 9.93 -9.48 15.06
N TYR A 151 10.02 -8.22 15.47
CA TYR A 151 9.62 -7.08 14.63
C TYR A 151 10.47 -6.97 13.36
N LEU A 152 11.80 -7.04 13.50
CA LEU A 152 12.74 -6.95 12.39
C LEU A 152 12.62 -8.14 11.44
N MET A 153 12.42 -9.36 11.96
CA MET A 153 12.17 -10.56 11.16
C MET A 153 10.79 -10.53 10.51
N THR A 154 9.75 -10.02 11.16
CA THR A 154 8.42 -9.88 10.53
C THR A 154 8.44 -8.81 9.45
N ALA A 155 9.18 -7.72 9.65
CA ALA A 155 9.38 -6.71 8.61
C ALA A 155 10.09 -7.28 7.37
N GLN A 156 10.92 -8.33 7.52
CA GLN A 156 11.54 -9.06 6.42
C GLN A 156 10.65 -10.17 5.85
N ASN A 157 10.12 -11.03 6.71
CA ASN A 157 9.26 -12.16 6.37
C ASN A 157 7.84 -11.77 5.96
N ASP A 158 7.52 -10.48 5.95
CA ASP A 158 6.36 -9.92 5.26
C ASP A 158 6.34 -10.26 3.75
N THR A 159 7.42 -10.86 3.22
CA THR A 159 7.48 -11.51 1.91
C THR A 159 6.96 -12.96 1.88
N GLU A 160 7.04 -13.80 2.93
CA GLU A 160 6.76 -15.26 2.81
C GLU A 160 6.24 -15.96 4.09
N GLY A 161 5.25 -15.40 4.80
CA GLY A 161 4.65 -16.07 5.97
C GLY A 161 3.67 -17.21 5.66
N GLU A 162 4.10 -18.47 5.69
CA GLU A 162 3.20 -19.65 5.67
C GLU A 162 2.25 -19.66 6.89
N GLY A 163 0.95 -19.51 6.64
CA GLY A 163 -0.12 -19.79 7.62
C GLY A 163 -1.02 -18.60 7.96
N THR A 164 -0.65 -17.38 7.60
CA THR A 164 -1.64 -16.31 7.47
C THR A 164 -2.25 -16.37 6.07
N LYS A 165 -3.56 -16.13 5.95
CA LYS A 165 -4.20 -16.01 4.64
C LYS A 165 -3.53 -14.84 3.93
N VAL A 166 -2.57 -15.14 3.05
CA VAL A 166 -1.90 -14.17 2.20
C VAL A 166 -3.01 -13.42 1.48
N VAL A 167 -3.14 -12.13 1.76
CA VAL A 167 -4.04 -11.29 1.00
C VAL A 167 -3.38 -11.13 -0.36
N GLU A 168 -3.89 -11.88 -1.34
CA GLU A 168 -3.52 -11.74 -2.73
C GLU A 168 -3.98 -10.36 -3.22
N LEU A 169 -3.05 -9.41 -3.22
CA LEU A 169 -3.28 -8.11 -3.85
C LEU A 169 -3.30 -8.30 -5.35
N ARG A 170 -4.25 -7.64 -6.00
CA ARG A 170 -4.42 -7.66 -7.44
C ARG A 170 -4.35 -6.24 -7.97
N PHE A 171 -3.99 -6.07 -9.23
CA PHE A 171 -3.99 -4.74 -9.82
C PHE A 171 -5.40 -4.10 -9.73
N PRO A 172 -5.47 -2.78 -9.59
CA PRO A 172 -6.73 -2.07 -9.30
C PRO A 172 -7.61 -1.81 -10.54
N TRP A 173 -7.58 -2.73 -11.51
CA TRP A 173 -8.42 -2.71 -12.73
C TRP A 173 -8.91 -4.12 -13.05
N ASP A 174 -9.92 -4.23 -13.90
CA ASP A 174 -10.60 -5.51 -14.17
C ASP A 174 -9.75 -6.50 -14.98
N LYS A 175 -10.10 -7.78 -14.88
CA LYS A 175 -9.40 -8.87 -15.55
C LYS A 175 -9.54 -8.71 -17.06
N GLY A 176 -8.42 -8.91 -17.76
CA GLY A 176 -8.35 -8.75 -19.21
C GLY A 176 -8.16 -7.31 -19.67
N VAL A 177 -8.13 -6.34 -18.74
CA VAL A 177 -7.63 -5.00 -19.01
C VAL A 177 -6.12 -4.97 -18.82
N GLU A 178 -5.43 -4.34 -19.77
CA GLU A 178 -3.98 -4.18 -19.76
C GLU A 178 -3.58 -2.73 -19.64
N TRP A 179 -2.84 -2.41 -18.58
CA TRP A 179 -2.30 -1.08 -18.31
C TRP A 179 -0.78 -1.10 -18.32
N GLN A 180 -0.19 0.02 -18.69
CA GLN A 180 1.23 0.28 -18.78
C GLN A 180 1.65 1.19 -17.63
N TRP A 181 2.89 1.02 -17.17
CA TRP A 181 3.53 1.89 -16.19
C TRP A 181 4.43 2.92 -16.88
N TRP A 182 4.34 4.20 -16.49
CA TRP A 182 5.13 5.32 -17.06
C TRP A 182 5.20 6.59 -16.21
N ASP A 183 5.96 7.55 -16.72
CA ASP A 183 6.01 8.98 -16.40
C ASP A 183 5.66 9.80 -17.67
N ARG A 184 5.78 11.14 -17.60
CA ARG A 184 5.53 12.05 -18.74
C ARG A 184 6.38 11.79 -19.99
N ASN A 185 7.54 11.14 -19.85
CA ASN A 185 8.48 10.82 -20.92
C ASN A 185 8.42 9.34 -21.33
N GLY A 186 7.56 8.54 -20.72
CA GLY A 186 7.49 7.08 -20.92
C GLY A 186 8.47 6.27 -20.06
N ASN A 187 9.13 6.87 -19.08
CA ASN A 187 10.03 6.20 -18.13
C ASN A 187 9.31 5.81 -16.84
N PRO A 188 9.74 4.78 -16.12
CA PRO A 188 9.09 4.35 -14.87
C PRO A 188 9.60 5.24 -13.76
N VAL A 189 8.76 6.12 -13.21
CA VAL A 189 9.20 6.94 -12.08
C VAL A 189 8.26 6.77 -10.91
N TRP A 190 8.78 6.12 -9.86
CA TRP A 190 8.21 6.22 -8.53
C TRP A 190 8.25 7.68 -8.09
N HIS A 191 7.14 8.23 -7.65
CA HIS A 191 7.06 9.63 -7.24
C HIS A 191 6.10 9.81 -6.08
N ASP A 192 5.99 11.06 -5.59
CA ASP A 192 5.11 11.46 -4.50
C ASP A 192 5.24 10.61 -3.22
N CYS A 193 6.46 10.18 -2.92
CA CYS A 193 6.75 9.41 -1.72
C CYS A 193 6.52 10.23 -0.45
N ARG A 194 5.77 9.66 0.50
CA ARG A 194 5.45 10.31 1.78
C ARG A 194 5.02 9.31 2.85
N SER A 195 5.03 9.74 4.11
CA SER A 195 4.46 8.97 5.22
C SER A 195 2.96 9.21 5.35
N ILE A 196 2.18 8.13 5.43
CA ILE A 196 0.73 8.12 5.67
C ILE A 196 0.46 7.19 6.85
N ASN A 197 -0.02 7.74 7.98
CA ASN A 197 -0.30 6.99 9.21
C ASN A 197 0.89 6.13 9.69
N GLY A 198 2.12 6.62 9.52
CA GLY A 198 3.34 5.90 9.90
C GLY A 198 3.83 4.89 8.86
N THR A 199 3.09 4.65 7.76
CA THR A 199 3.55 3.85 6.63
C THR A 199 4.12 4.77 5.56
N TYR A 200 5.38 4.56 5.19
CA TYR A 200 5.94 5.24 4.03
C TYR A 200 5.40 4.59 2.74
N VAL A 201 4.90 5.41 1.83
CA VAL A 201 4.28 4.99 0.57
C VAL A 201 4.87 5.79 -0.57
N CYS A 202 4.92 5.20 -1.76
CA CYS A 202 5.34 5.84 -3.00
C CYS A 202 4.34 5.51 -4.10
N ALA A 203 4.19 6.40 -5.08
CA ALA A 203 3.24 6.23 -6.16
C ALA A 203 3.90 5.81 -7.47
N ILE A 204 3.13 5.07 -8.26
CA ILE A 204 3.39 4.81 -9.67
C ILE A 204 2.16 5.20 -10.49
N ASP A 205 2.37 5.70 -11.70
CA ASP A 205 1.26 5.98 -12.61
C ASP A 205 1.02 4.79 -13.55
N MET A 206 -0.19 4.24 -13.51
CA MET A 206 -0.62 3.10 -14.32
C MET A 206 -1.75 3.54 -15.25
N GLY A 207 -1.68 3.18 -16.54
CA GLY A 207 -2.74 3.51 -17.50
C GLY A 207 -2.44 3.13 -18.94
N ARG A 208 -3.10 3.78 -19.92
CA ARG A 208 -2.68 3.94 -21.32
C ARG A 208 -2.43 5.43 -21.70
N GLN A 209 -1.46 5.73 -22.56
CA GLN A 209 -1.10 7.12 -22.91
C GLN A 209 -2.21 7.69 -23.78
N TYR A 210 -2.73 6.80 -24.62
CA TYR A 210 -3.87 6.99 -25.47
C TYR A 210 -4.86 5.85 -25.23
N TYR A 211 -6.03 6.20 -24.72
CA TYR A 211 -7.13 5.27 -24.59
C TYR A 211 -8.02 5.40 -25.81
N PRO A 212 -8.14 4.36 -26.67
CA PRO A 212 -9.22 4.35 -27.63
C PRO A 212 -10.56 4.49 -26.90
N ALA A 213 -11.52 5.14 -27.56
CA ALA A 213 -12.88 5.27 -27.03
C ALA A 213 -13.41 3.89 -26.61
N GLY A 214 -13.98 3.81 -25.41
CA GLY A 214 -14.44 2.54 -24.82
C GLY A 214 -13.41 1.79 -23.98
N THR A 215 -12.21 2.33 -23.75
CA THR A 215 -11.30 1.71 -22.79
C THR A 215 -11.91 1.75 -21.38
N ASP A 216 -11.77 0.64 -20.66
CA ASP A 216 -12.20 0.55 -19.28
C ASP A 216 -11.26 1.35 -18.37
N LEU A 217 -11.81 2.37 -17.74
CA LEU A 217 -11.13 3.25 -16.79
C LEU A 217 -11.60 3.01 -15.35
N ARG A 218 -12.29 1.91 -15.06
CA ARG A 218 -12.72 1.60 -13.68
C ARG A 218 -11.51 1.37 -12.79
N ALA A 219 -11.51 2.05 -11.64
CA ALA A 219 -10.61 1.78 -10.53
C ALA A 219 -11.35 0.92 -9.51
N ILE A 220 -10.77 -0.22 -9.17
CA ILE A 220 -11.34 -1.17 -8.21
C ILE A 220 -10.36 -1.46 -7.08
N SER A 221 -10.87 -1.86 -5.91
CA SER A 221 -10.03 -2.21 -4.77
C SER A 221 -9.16 -3.43 -5.09
N SER A 222 -7.86 -3.37 -4.77
CA SER A 222 -6.89 -4.44 -5.02
C SER A 222 -7.12 -5.68 -4.16
N ALA A 223 -7.72 -5.51 -2.98
CA ALA A 223 -8.05 -6.56 -2.04
C ALA A 223 -9.18 -6.13 -1.09
N ASP A 224 -9.61 -7.04 -0.22
CA ASP A 224 -10.45 -6.70 0.94
C ASP A 224 -9.68 -5.71 1.84
N GLY A 225 -10.39 -4.72 2.40
CA GLY A 225 -9.75 -3.71 3.23
C GLY A 225 -10.72 -2.76 3.89
N THR A 226 -10.19 -1.72 4.51
CA THR A 226 -10.96 -0.63 5.10
C THR A 226 -10.48 0.69 4.54
N ILE A 227 -11.40 1.55 4.11
CA ILE A 227 -11.07 2.90 3.65
C ILE A 227 -10.52 3.70 4.83
N SER A 228 -9.26 4.11 4.75
CA SER A 228 -8.57 4.86 5.79
C SER A 228 -8.58 6.37 5.53
N ASN A 229 -8.73 6.78 4.27
CA ASN A 229 -8.80 8.19 3.89
C ASN A 229 -9.64 8.40 2.62
N VAL A 230 -10.28 9.58 2.51
CA VAL A 230 -10.97 10.04 1.30
C VAL A 230 -10.69 11.53 1.13
N CYS A 231 -9.94 11.89 0.09
CA CYS A 231 -9.70 13.29 -0.30
C CYS A 231 -10.62 13.65 -1.47
N GLN A 232 -11.44 14.69 -1.32
CA GLN A 232 -12.33 15.17 -2.38
C GLN A 232 -11.84 16.48 -2.96
N GLY A 233 -11.45 16.44 -4.23
CA GLY A 233 -11.12 17.60 -5.06
C GLY A 233 -12.35 18.27 -5.67
N ALA A 234 -12.11 19.21 -6.58
CA ALA A 234 -13.15 19.79 -7.42
C ALA A 234 -13.59 18.78 -8.48
N SER A 235 -12.64 18.11 -9.15
CA SER A 235 -12.89 17.16 -10.24
C SER A 235 -12.69 15.70 -9.86
N THR A 236 -11.79 15.42 -8.92
CA THR A 236 -11.35 14.06 -8.59
C THR A 236 -11.55 13.71 -7.11
N VAL A 237 -11.44 12.42 -6.82
CA VAL A 237 -11.40 11.83 -5.48
C VAL A 237 -10.15 10.97 -5.40
N ALA A 238 -9.47 11.02 -4.26
CA ALA A 238 -8.46 10.04 -3.88
C ALA A 238 -9.00 9.20 -2.72
N VAL A 239 -8.83 7.88 -2.81
CA VAL A 239 -9.25 6.93 -1.80
C VAL A 239 -8.01 6.19 -1.31
N GLU A 240 -7.84 6.08 0.00
CA GLU A 240 -6.79 5.21 0.56
C GLU A 240 -7.46 4.04 1.27
N VAL A 241 -7.00 2.83 0.98
CA VAL A 241 -7.51 1.59 1.54
C VAL A 241 -6.39 0.88 2.29
N THR A 242 -6.64 0.54 3.54
CA THR A 242 -5.75 -0.30 4.34
C THR A 242 -6.16 -1.76 4.18
N HIS A 243 -5.24 -2.57 3.67
CA HIS A 243 -5.36 -4.01 3.49
C HIS A 243 -4.50 -4.72 4.55
N SER A 244 -4.94 -5.89 5.03
CA SER A 244 -4.16 -6.73 5.96
C SER A 244 -3.32 -7.72 5.16
N VAL A 245 -2.12 -7.34 4.74
CA VAL A 245 -1.19 -8.19 3.98
C VAL A 245 -0.31 -8.95 4.97
N ASN A 246 -0.39 -10.28 4.98
CA ASN A 246 0.39 -11.14 5.90
C ASN A 246 0.22 -10.78 7.39
N GLY A 247 -0.98 -10.30 7.76
CA GLY A 247 -1.30 -9.85 9.12
C GLY A 247 -0.82 -8.43 9.45
N VAL A 248 -0.14 -7.76 8.52
CA VAL A 248 0.29 -6.37 8.65
C VAL A 248 -0.62 -5.45 7.85
N ASN A 249 -1.06 -4.37 8.48
CA ASN A 249 -1.87 -3.35 7.81
C ASN A 249 -0.99 -2.50 6.89
N LYS A 250 -1.27 -2.57 5.58
CA LYS A 250 -0.59 -1.78 4.54
C LYS A 250 -1.60 -0.88 3.84
N THR A 251 -1.24 0.38 3.62
CA THR A 251 -2.14 1.37 3.00
C THR A 251 -1.79 1.57 1.52
N PHE A 252 -2.82 1.55 0.69
CA PHE A 252 -2.75 1.72 -0.76
C PHE A 252 -3.60 2.90 -1.17
N GLY A 253 -3.08 3.74 -2.07
CA GLY A 253 -3.75 4.95 -2.54
C GLY A 253 -4.25 4.80 -3.96
N TYR A 254 -5.49 5.21 -4.20
CA TYR A 254 -6.16 5.19 -5.50
C TYR A 254 -6.55 6.62 -5.85
N TYR A 255 -5.73 7.29 -6.65
CA TYR A 255 -5.87 8.72 -6.94
C TYR A 255 -6.45 8.98 -8.33
N HIS A 256 -6.89 10.22 -8.54
CA HIS A 256 -7.40 10.68 -9.83
C HIS A 256 -8.70 9.99 -10.28
N ILE A 257 -9.51 9.54 -9.33
CA ILE A 257 -10.83 8.97 -9.61
C ILE A 257 -11.80 10.13 -9.91
N ASP A 258 -12.52 10.10 -11.01
CA ASP A 258 -13.55 11.07 -11.37
C ASP A 258 -14.64 11.14 -10.29
N LYS A 259 -14.73 12.29 -9.64
CA LYS A 259 -15.66 12.56 -8.53
C LYS A 259 -17.12 12.31 -8.92
N SER A 260 -17.49 12.54 -10.17
CA SER A 260 -18.86 12.34 -10.64
C SER A 260 -19.27 10.86 -10.68
N THR A 261 -18.31 9.94 -10.65
CA THR A 261 -18.53 8.49 -10.72
C THR A 261 -18.45 7.78 -9.38
N VAL A 262 -18.02 8.49 -8.33
CA VAL A 262 -17.87 7.93 -6.99
C VAL A 262 -19.19 7.99 -6.22
N ASP A 263 -19.68 6.83 -5.77
CA ASP A 263 -20.76 6.77 -4.79
C ASP A 263 -20.21 7.04 -3.38
N LEU A 264 -20.13 8.32 -3.00
CA LEU A 264 -19.61 8.77 -1.70
C LEU A 264 -20.39 8.22 -0.49
N SER A 265 -21.60 7.65 -0.70
CA SER A 265 -22.32 6.96 0.38
C SER A 265 -21.73 5.58 0.70
N LYS A 266 -21.00 4.98 -0.26
CA LYS A 266 -20.29 3.70 -0.14
C LYS A 266 -18.80 3.89 0.10
N ILE A 267 -18.22 4.97 -0.43
CA ILE A 267 -16.81 5.32 -0.27
C ILE A 267 -16.67 6.37 0.85
N SER A 268 -16.49 5.91 2.09
CA SER A 268 -16.28 6.78 3.26
C SER A 268 -15.33 6.13 4.27
N ILE A 269 -14.63 6.95 5.05
CA ILE A 269 -13.64 6.49 6.03
C ILE A 269 -14.28 5.50 7.02
N GLY A 270 -13.57 4.40 7.29
CA GLY A 270 -13.99 3.31 8.17
C GLY A 270 -14.92 2.29 7.51
N ARG A 271 -15.37 2.50 6.26
CA ARG A 271 -16.10 1.48 5.50
C ARG A 271 -15.16 0.39 5.03
N SER A 272 -15.61 -0.86 5.17
CA SER A 272 -14.97 -1.99 4.51
C SER A 272 -15.24 -1.98 3.00
N VAL A 273 -14.27 -2.46 2.24
CA VAL A 273 -14.37 -2.73 0.80
C VAL A 273 -13.94 -4.17 0.53
N THR A 274 -14.49 -4.79 -0.51
CA THR A 274 -14.05 -6.11 -0.99
C THR A 274 -13.07 -5.97 -2.15
N ALA A 275 -12.24 -7.00 -2.37
CA ALA A 275 -11.41 -7.12 -3.57
C ALA A 275 -12.29 -6.99 -4.82
N GLY A 276 -11.90 -6.13 -5.76
CA GLY A 276 -12.66 -5.88 -6.98
C GLY A 276 -13.85 -4.94 -6.82
N GLN A 277 -14.13 -4.42 -5.63
CA GLN A 277 -15.17 -3.42 -5.44
C GLN A 277 -14.83 -2.13 -6.22
N LEU A 278 -15.79 -1.65 -7.00
CA LEU A 278 -15.68 -0.39 -7.74
C LEU A 278 -15.51 0.80 -6.79
N LEU A 279 -14.41 1.54 -6.96
CA LEU A 279 -14.12 2.79 -6.27
C LEU A 279 -14.57 4.00 -7.10
N GLY A 280 -14.56 3.88 -8.42
CA GLY A 280 -15.04 4.85 -9.40
C GLY A 280 -14.36 4.63 -10.76
N THR A 281 -14.34 5.63 -11.63
CA THR A 281 -13.56 5.61 -12.88
C THR A 281 -12.46 6.66 -12.84
N ILE A 282 -11.32 6.41 -13.46
CA ILE A 282 -10.22 7.39 -13.57
C ILE A 282 -10.67 8.60 -14.39
N TYR A 283 -10.36 9.79 -13.90
CA TYR A 283 -10.61 11.06 -14.55
C TYR A 283 -9.66 11.24 -15.74
N SER A 284 -10.21 11.65 -16.89
CA SER A 284 -9.45 11.94 -18.11
C SER A 284 -9.21 13.43 -18.30
N GLY A 285 -8.06 13.78 -18.88
CA GLY A 285 -7.65 15.17 -19.07
C GLY A 285 -6.90 15.78 -17.90
N SER A 286 -6.48 17.03 -18.09
CA SER A 286 -5.77 17.80 -17.07
C SER A 286 -6.71 18.30 -15.97
N PHE A 287 -6.22 18.30 -14.73
CA PHE A 287 -6.93 18.88 -13.56
C PHE A 287 -5.91 19.29 -12.49
N ASN A 288 -6.36 20.14 -11.56
CA ASN A 288 -5.59 20.55 -10.39
C ASN A 288 -6.53 20.65 -9.19
N ASP A 289 -6.54 19.61 -8.36
CA ASP A 289 -7.35 19.50 -7.15
C ASP A 289 -6.49 19.69 -5.88
N GLY A 290 -5.33 20.32 -6.02
CA GLY A 290 -4.40 20.57 -4.92
C GLY A 290 -3.95 19.27 -4.26
N ARG A 291 -4.27 19.11 -2.97
CA ARG A 291 -3.85 17.96 -2.16
C ARG A 291 -4.52 16.64 -2.54
N CYS A 292 -5.63 16.67 -3.27
CA CYS A 292 -6.32 15.46 -3.72
C CYS A 292 -5.77 14.92 -5.06
N GLY A 293 -4.80 15.61 -5.65
CA GLY A 293 -4.11 15.20 -6.87
C GLY A 293 -4.09 16.31 -7.92
N ASN A 294 -3.14 16.19 -8.83
CA ASN A 294 -3.09 17.00 -10.05
C ASN A 294 -2.57 16.11 -11.18
N ALA A 295 -3.04 16.37 -12.40
CA ALA A 295 -2.49 15.75 -13.59
C ALA A 295 -2.44 16.77 -14.73
N SER A 296 -1.39 16.67 -15.54
CA SER A 296 -1.22 17.47 -16.76
C SER A 296 -1.06 16.52 -17.93
N GLN A 297 -2.18 16.20 -18.57
CA GLN A 297 -2.31 15.19 -19.61
C GLN A 297 -3.34 15.63 -20.66
N SER A 298 -3.33 14.99 -21.83
CA SER A 298 -4.33 15.27 -22.88
C SER A 298 -5.73 14.84 -22.43
N SER A 299 -6.79 15.41 -23.01
CA SER A 299 -8.18 15.05 -22.71
C SER A 299 -8.54 13.60 -23.05
N SER A 300 -7.71 12.92 -23.85
CA SER A 300 -7.84 11.50 -24.21
C SER A 300 -6.89 10.61 -23.41
N SER A 301 -6.26 11.15 -22.37
CA SER A 301 -5.36 10.46 -21.45
C SER A 301 -5.92 10.52 -20.03
N ALA A 302 -5.55 9.54 -19.25
CA ALA A 302 -5.99 9.20 -17.91
C ALA A 302 -4.87 8.34 -17.31
N HIS A 303 -4.71 8.31 -16.00
CA HIS A 303 -3.88 7.31 -15.34
C HIS A 303 -4.33 7.22 -13.90
N LEU A 304 -4.19 6.04 -13.33
CA LEU A 304 -4.29 5.86 -11.90
C LEU A 304 -2.93 6.17 -11.29
N HIS A 305 -2.89 7.17 -10.43
CA HIS A 305 -1.78 7.37 -9.53
C HIS A 305 -1.96 6.41 -8.35
N TYR A 306 -1.24 5.29 -8.40
CA TYR A 306 -1.41 4.15 -7.51
C TYR A 306 -0.31 4.15 -6.45
N MET A 307 -0.67 4.47 -5.21
CA MET A 307 0.28 4.49 -4.09
C MET A 307 0.44 3.11 -3.48
N LEU A 308 1.68 2.67 -3.37
CA LEU A 308 2.10 1.39 -2.83
C LEU A 308 2.95 1.60 -1.56
N PRO A 309 2.92 0.66 -0.59
CA PRO A 309 3.82 0.65 0.56
C PRO A 309 5.29 0.58 0.15
N SER A 310 6.16 1.24 0.91
CA SER A 310 7.59 1.26 0.62
C SER A 310 8.35 0.01 1.07
N ALA A 311 7.75 -0.84 1.90
CA ALA A 311 8.38 -2.08 2.35
C ALA A 311 8.44 -3.17 1.25
N GLY A 312 8.11 -2.82 0.01
CA GLY A 312 7.91 -3.75 -1.08
C GLY A 312 6.57 -4.48 -0.98
N VAL A 313 6.00 -4.84 -2.12
CA VAL A 313 4.75 -5.58 -2.14
C VAL A 313 4.52 -6.35 -3.44
N SER A 314 3.93 -7.53 -3.33
CA SER A 314 3.48 -8.33 -4.48
C SER A 314 2.04 -7.94 -4.89
N VAL A 315 1.83 -7.67 -6.17
CA VAL A 315 0.51 -7.42 -6.79
C VAL A 315 0.39 -8.26 -8.05
N ASP A 316 -0.59 -9.17 -8.12
CA ASP A 316 -0.72 -10.15 -9.22
C ASP A 316 0.61 -10.89 -9.50
N ASP A 317 1.26 -11.38 -8.43
CA ASP A 317 2.58 -12.05 -8.44
C ASP A 317 3.77 -11.19 -8.92
N TRP A 318 3.57 -9.88 -9.15
CA TRP A 318 4.65 -8.93 -9.45
C TRP A 318 5.12 -8.25 -8.18
N TYR A 319 6.39 -8.42 -7.84
CA TYR A 319 7.00 -7.77 -6.69
C TYR A 319 7.47 -6.36 -7.05
N PHE A 320 6.85 -5.37 -6.42
CA PHE A 320 7.21 -3.96 -6.50
C PHE A 320 8.17 -3.61 -5.38
N LYS A 321 9.41 -3.26 -5.73
CA LYS A 321 10.35 -2.58 -4.84
C LYS A 321 10.30 -1.07 -5.15
N PRO A 322 10.12 -0.19 -4.15
CA PRO A 322 10.11 1.25 -4.40
C PRO A 322 11.40 1.68 -5.08
N TYR A 323 11.27 2.69 -5.94
CA TYR A 323 12.36 3.26 -6.73
C TYR A 323 13.05 2.29 -7.71
N GLY A 324 12.66 1.00 -7.74
CA GLY A 324 13.05 0.11 -8.81
C GLY A 324 12.43 0.57 -10.13
N SER A 325 13.18 0.52 -11.22
CA SER A 325 12.67 0.80 -12.59
C SER A 325 11.99 -0.41 -13.23
N CYS A 326 12.03 -1.55 -12.55
CA CYS A 326 11.47 -2.81 -13.00
C CYS A 326 10.98 -3.62 -11.81
N VAL A 327 9.99 -4.47 -12.08
CA VAL A 327 9.39 -5.43 -11.18
C VAL A 327 9.68 -6.84 -11.66
N SER A 328 9.77 -7.78 -10.73
CA SER A 328 10.05 -9.18 -11.01
C SER A 328 8.88 -10.07 -10.58
N ASN A 329 8.73 -11.18 -11.29
CA ASN A 329 7.84 -12.27 -10.96
C ASN A 329 8.62 -13.57 -11.21
N SER A 330 8.63 -14.49 -10.23
CA SER A 330 9.38 -15.75 -10.32
C SER A 330 9.02 -16.61 -11.53
N SER A 331 7.77 -16.48 -12.01
CA SER A 331 7.21 -17.26 -13.12
C SER A 331 7.26 -16.52 -14.46
N ASN A 332 7.13 -15.19 -14.45
CA ASN A 332 6.96 -14.37 -15.66
C ASN A 332 8.20 -13.50 -16.00
N GLY A 333 9.28 -13.61 -15.22
CA GLY A 333 10.51 -12.87 -15.46
C GLY A 333 10.45 -11.43 -14.94
N LYS A 334 11.04 -10.51 -15.70
CA LYS A 334 11.18 -9.09 -15.32
C LYS A 334 10.36 -8.22 -16.26
N LYS A 335 9.59 -7.29 -15.71
CA LYS A 335 8.90 -6.22 -16.43
C LYS A 335 9.41 -4.86 -15.98
N CYS A 336 9.56 -3.93 -16.88
CA CYS A 336 10.02 -2.57 -16.63
C CYS A 336 8.95 -1.55 -17.02
N ALA A 337 9.25 -0.25 -16.93
CA ALA A 337 8.41 0.74 -17.59
C ALA A 337 8.11 0.34 -19.02
N GLY A 338 6.90 0.73 -19.41
CA GLY A 338 6.46 0.51 -20.75
C GLY A 338 5.92 -0.91 -20.98
N ASP A 339 6.18 -1.86 -20.08
CA ASP A 339 5.56 -3.17 -20.17
C ASP A 339 4.09 -3.13 -19.75
N MET A 340 3.30 -3.99 -20.38
CA MET A 340 1.87 -4.13 -20.11
C MET A 340 1.65 -5.09 -18.94
N PHE A 341 0.79 -4.71 -18.01
CA PHE A 341 0.35 -5.49 -16.87
C PHE A 341 -1.11 -5.88 -17.03
N THR A 342 -1.37 -7.17 -16.92
CA THR A 342 -2.71 -7.75 -16.84
C THR A 342 -3.09 -7.93 -15.38
N SER A 343 -4.35 -7.67 -15.02
CA SER A 343 -4.83 -8.01 -13.68
C SER A 343 -5.47 -9.39 -13.60
N THR A 344 -5.36 -10.05 -12.44
CA THR A 344 -6.26 -11.16 -12.06
C THR A 344 -7.48 -10.69 -11.28
N ASN A 345 -7.55 -9.40 -10.93
CA ASN A 345 -8.68 -8.81 -10.23
C ASN A 345 -9.92 -8.90 -11.10
N SER A 346 -11.04 -9.29 -10.53
CA SER A 346 -12.32 -9.29 -11.22
C SER A 346 -13.17 -8.28 -10.49
N VAL A 347 -13.83 -7.39 -11.24
CA VAL A 347 -14.82 -6.52 -10.60
C VAL A 347 -15.84 -7.42 -9.90
N ASP A 348 -16.05 -7.14 -8.62
CA ASP A 348 -16.84 -7.98 -7.74
C ASP A 348 -18.32 -7.72 -8.03
N GLY A 349 -18.85 -8.40 -9.05
CA GLY A 349 -20.23 -8.29 -9.50
C GLY A 349 -20.40 -7.82 -10.94
N CYS A 350 -21.66 -7.63 -11.32
CA CYS A 350 -22.07 -7.29 -12.68
C CYS A 350 -22.13 -5.78 -12.86
N PHE A 351 -21.08 -5.18 -13.43
CA PHE A 351 -21.04 -3.74 -13.72
C PHE A 351 -21.01 -3.44 -15.21
N PRO A 352 -21.77 -2.42 -15.67
CA PRO A 352 -21.67 -1.94 -17.04
C PRO A 352 -20.29 -1.35 -17.34
N PRO A 353 -19.85 -1.36 -18.61
CA PRO A 353 -18.66 -0.62 -19.01
C PRO A 353 -18.87 0.88 -18.81
N VAL A 354 -17.80 1.67 -18.81
CA VAL A 354 -17.86 3.13 -18.68
C VAL A 354 -18.56 3.78 -19.88
N SER A 355 -18.48 3.17 -21.06
CA SER A 355 -19.18 3.62 -22.27
C SER A 355 -19.52 2.46 -23.20
N GLY A 356 -20.46 2.69 -24.13
CA GLY A 356 -20.80 1.73 -25.16
C GLY A 356 -21.69 0.58 -24.70
N THR A 357 -21.65 -0.53 -25.44
CA THR A 357 -22.52 -1.69 -25.23
C THR A 357 -22.00 -2.58 -24.10
N TRP A 358 -22.85 -2.85 -23.10
CA TRP A 358 -22.57 -3.81 -22.06
C TRP A 358 -22.81 -5.24 -22.56
N THR A 359 -21.74 -5.98 -22.84
CA THR A 359 -21.84 -7.36 -23.32
C THR A 359 -21.61 -8.35 -22.18
N ILE A 360 -22.60 -9.18 -21.89
CA ILE A 360 -22.58 -10.18 -20.82
C ILE A 360 -22.35 -11.56 -21.42
N THR A 361 -21.17 -12.13 -21.19
CA THR A 361 -20.72 -13.43 -21.72
C THR A 361 -20.76 -14.57 -20.70
N GLY A 362 -20.93 -14.28 -19.42
CA GLY A 362 -21.05 -15.23 -18.32
C GLY A 362 -22.12 -14.85 -17.31
N GLU A 363 -22.05 -15.40 -16.09
CA GLU A 363 -22.97 -15.07 -14.99
C GLU A 363 -22.70 -13.66 -14.47
N CYS A 364 -23.75 -12.85 -14.39
CA CYS A 364 -23.67 -11.43 -14.11
C CYS A 364 -24.84 -11.08 -13.18
N THR A 365 -24.57 -10.93 -11.89
CA THR A 365 -25.59 -10.53 -10.89
C THR A 365 -25.48 -9.05 -10.51
N VAL A 366 -26.52 -8.27 -10.80
CA VAL A 366 -26.68 -6.87 -10.39
C VAL A 366 -27.47 -6.82 -9.09
N SER A 367 -26.79 -6.56 -7.97
CA SER A 367 -27.40 -6.44 -6.64
C SER A 367 -27.69 -5.00 -6.20
N ASN A 368 -27.16 -4.02 -6.93
CA ASN A 368 -27.26 -2.59 -6.62
C ASN A 368 -27.77 -1.78 -7.84
N SER A 369 -27.99 -0.48 -7.66
CA SER A 369 -28.28 0.40 -8.80
C SER A 369 -27.02 0.67 -9.62
N VAL A 370 -27.07 0.48 -10.93
CA VAL A 370 -26.02 0.74 -11.91
C VAL A 370 -26.61 1.47 -13.12
N SER A 371 -25.81 2.26 -13.84
CA SER A 371 -26.23 2.92 -15.08
C SER A 371 -25.53 2.29 -16.28
N ALA A 372 -26.30 1.74 -17.22
CA ALA A 372 -25.74 1.21 -18.46
C ALA A 372 -25.63 2.34 -19.50
N PRO A 373 -24.41 2.70 -19.96
CA PRO A 373 -24.21 3.83 -20.87
C PRO A 373 -24.65 3.54 -22.31
N GLY A 374 -25.13 2.33 -22.61
CA GLY A 374 -25.53 1.91 -23.93
C GLY A 374 -26.42 0.67 -23.91
N SER A 375 -26.47 -0.04 -25.05
CA SER A 375 -27.25 -1.29 -25.14
C SER A 375 -26.65 -2.35 -24.23
N ILE A 376 -27.50 -3.27 -23.74
CA ILE A 376 -27.07 -4.43 -22.98
C ILE A 376 -27.28 -5.65 -23.88
N ILE A 377 -26.26 -6.47 -24.07
CA ILE A 377 -26.32 -7.69 -24.88
C ILE A 377 -25.95 -8.88 -24.00
N VAL A 378 -26.89 -9.78 -23.75
CA VAL A 378 -26.62 -11.06 -23.09
C VAL A 378 -26.33 -12.11 -24.16
N LYS A 379 -25.09 -12.59 -24.21
CA LYS A 379 -24.61 -13.61 -25.16
C LYS A 379 -25.17 -15.00 -24.85
N PRO A 380 -25.07 -15.99 -25.76
CA PRO A 380 -25.63 -17.33 -25.57
C PRO A 380 -25.22 -18.06 -24.28
N SER A 381 -24.01 -17.81 -23.75
CA SER A 381 -23.52 -18.36 -22.48
C SER A 381 -23.70 -17.42 -21.28
N GLY A 382 -24.23 -16.22 -21.51
CA GLY A 382 -24.39 -15.18 -20.51
C GLY A 382 -25.71 -15.28 -19.76
N SER A 383 -25.69 -14.80 -18.52
CA SER A 383 -26.85 -14.74 -17.64
C SER A 383 -26.82 -13.44 -16.84
N LEU A 384 -27.80 -12.57 -17.06
CA LEU A 384 -27.98 -11.33 -16.30
C LEU A 384 -29.06 -11.54 -15.25
N THR A 385 -28.68 -11.54 -13.97
CA THR A 385 -29.62 -11.56 -12.84
C THR A 385 -29.67 -10.19 -12.18
N VAL A 386 -30.81 -9.52 -12.20
CA VAL A 386 -31.03 -8.30 -11.41
C VAL A 386 -31.75 -8.69 -10.13
N LYS A 387 -31.04 -8.63 -8.99
CA LYS A 387 -31.59 -8.98 -7.67
C LYS A 387 -32.65 -7.98 -7.24
N SER A 388 -33.47 -8.37 -6.26
CA SER A 388 -34.58 -7.54 -5.76
C SER A 388 -34.21 -6.10 -5.37
N SER A 389 -32.98 -5.84 -4.92
CA SER A 389 -32.44 -4.50 -4.63
C SER A 389 -31.74 -3.81 -5.83
N GLY A 390 -31.46 -4.58 -6.89
CA GLY A 390 -30.74 -4.15 -8.07
C GLY A 390 -31.59 -3.29 -8.99
N LYS A 391 -30.95 -2.31 -9.63
CA LYS A 391 -31.57 -1.49 -10.67
C LYS A 391 -30.58 -1.23 -11.79
N ILE A 392 -31.04 -1.24 -13.03
CA ILE A 392 -30.24 -0.83 -14.18
C ILE A 392 -30.93 0.37 -14.81
N ASP A 393 -30.31 1.54 -14.68
CA ASP A 393 -30.72 2.77 -15.36
C ASP A 393 -30.15 2.76 -16.78
N MET A 394 -31.00 2.76 -17.79
CA MET A 394 -30.57 2.85 -19.17
C MET A 394 -31.56 3.67 -20.00
N ASN A 395 -31.07 4.46 -20.94
CA ASN A 395 -31.95 5.18 -21.85
C ASN A 395 -32.62 4.21 -22.85
N LEU A 396 -33.74 3.61 -22.46
CA LEU A 396 -34.52 2.66 -23.28
C LEU A 396 -35.10 3.28 -24.55
N ASN A 397 -35.11 4.62 -24.69
CA ASN A 397 -35.49 5.28 -25.94
C ASN A 397 -34.36 5.24 -26.99
N ALA A 398 -33.10 5.16 -26.54
CA ALA A 398 -31.92 5.15 -27.40
C ALA A 398 -31.24 3.77 -27.50
N TYR A 399 -31.44 2.92 -26.49
CA TYR A 399 -30.74 1.66 -26.31
C TYR A 399 -31.69 0.50 -26.02
N LYS A 400 -31.19 -0.73 -26.16
CA LYS A 400 -31.98 -1.94 -25.96
C LYS A 400 -31.27 -2.95 -25.07
N LEU A 401 -32.05 -3.71 -24.32
CA LEU A 401 -31.62 -5.00 -23.77
C LEU A 401 -31.89 -6.08 -24.81
N SER A 402 -30.84 -6.70 -25.34
CA SER A 402 -30.91 -7.81 -26.29
C SER A 402 -30.43 -9.09 -25.62
N VAL A 403 -31.21 -10.16 -25.74
CA VAL A 403 -30.84 -11.50 -25.26
C VAL A 403 -30.66 -12.39 -26.47
N GLU A 404 -29.42 -12.79 -26.75
CA GLU A 404 -29.11 -13.69 -27.85
C GLU A 404 -29.56 -15.12 -27.51
N ASN A 405 -29.79 -15.95 -28.54
CA ASN A 405 -30.30 -17.31 -28.35
C ASN A 405 -29.39 -18.13 -27.41
N GLY A 406 -29.93 -18.59 -26.28
CA GLY A 406 -29.21 -19.29 -25.22
C GLY A 406 -28.93 -18.43 -23.97
N GLY A 407 -28.85 -17.10 -24.14
CA GLY A 407 -28.65 -16.16 -23.06
C GLY A 407 -29.86 -16.07 -22.12
N ARG A 408 -29.64 -15.61 -20.89
CA ARG A 408 -30.69 -15.55 -19.86
C ARG A 408 -30.75 -14.19 -19.20
N VAL A 409 -31.96 -13.70 -18.95
CA VAL A 409 -32.20 -12.54 -18.09
C VAL A 409 -33.19 -12.94 -17.01
N GLN A 410 -32.81 -12.76 -15.75
CA GLN A 410 -33.67 -12.95 -14.60
C GLN A 410 -33.79 -11.62 -13.86
N ILE A 411 -35.03 -11.15 -13.66
CA ILE A 411 -35.32 -9.92 -12.91
C ILE A 411 -36.12 -10.36 -11.68
N GLU A 412 -35.53 -10.29 -10.50
CA GLU A 412 -36.18 -10.66 -9.26
C GLU A 412 -37.25 -9.63 -8.86
N ASN A 413 -38.14 -10.01 -7.93
CA ASN A 413 -39.20 -9.12 -7.48
C ASN A 413 -38.65 -7.80 -6.93
N ASN A 414 -39.23 -6.66 -7.33
CA ASN A 414 -38.79 -5.27 -7.06
C ASN A 414 -37.54 -4.77 -7.82
N ALA A 415 -36.84 -5.63 -8.54
CA ALA A 415 -35.76 -5.21 -9.42
C ALA A 415 -36.32 -4.41 -10.61
N LYS A 416 -35.51 -3.50 -11.17
CA LYS A 416 -35.92 -2.67 -12.32
C LYS A 416 -34.82 -2.51 -13.36
N ILE A 417 -35.20 -2.57 -14.62
CA ILE A 417 -34.45 -2.00 -15.74
C ILE A 417 -35.33 -0.89 -16.28
N TYR A 418 -34.88 0.35 -16.24
CA TYR A 418 -35.72 1.52 -16.52
C TYR A 418 -35.01 2.53 -17.41
#